data_AF-A0A2A4QW30-F1
#
_entry.id   AF-A0A2A4QW30-F1
#
_cell.length_a   1.000
_cell.length_b   1.000
_cell.length_c   1.000
_cell.angle_alpha   90.00
_cell.angle_beta   90.00
_cell.angle_gamma   90.00
#
_symmetry.space_group_name_H-M   'P 1'
#
loop_
_entity.id
_entity.type
_entity.pdbx_description
1 polymer ?
#
loop_
_entity_poly.entity_id
_entity_poly.type
_entity_poly.pdbx_seq_one_letter_code
_entity_poly.pdbx_strand_id
1 'polypeptide(L)'
;MEEILRDVLSESQSNSGGAGRGAQPGGGASSLEIPASVVADEISNSLVITASERKYAELLEIIRSLDIRRKQVLVEAAIVETQESLSEIFRAGVGIATGNITTGNEKGGAFISNFGTPLGFDSAGAVDIGASLASLQGSNGGNFATFSSSAVPIPLFLQWISGHTKTRVLSRPSVLTNNNEEAELSAEEETSFETSTLSQGGQTSNNFSQVTAGIRLNVSPTISAG
;
A
#
# COMPACT_ATOMS: atom_id res chain seq x y z
N MET A 1 -2.29 40.14 -31.68
CA MET A 1 -1.77 39.48 -32.91
C MET A 1 -1.00 40.44 -33.82
N GLU A 2 -1.13 41.77 -33.67
CA GLU A 2 -0.42 42.76 -34.50
C GLU A 2 0.99 43.15 -34.00
N GLU A 3 1.38 42.74 -32.78
CA GLU A 3 2.65 43.12 -32.15
C GLU A 3 3.83 42.24 -32.59
N ILE A 4 3.59 40.94 -32.77
CA ILE A 4 4.57 39.96 -33.28
C ILE A 4 4.97 40.19 -34.75
N LEU A 5 4.17 40.92 -35.52
CA LEU A 5 4.44 41.22 -36.94
C LEU A 5 5.45 42.36 -37.12
N ARG A 6 5.69 43.20 -36.10
CA ARG A 6 6.64 44.31 -36.19
C ARG A 6 8.08 43.90 -35.88
N ASP A 7 8.25 42.92 -35.00
CA ASP A 7 9.57 42.46 -34.56
C ASP A 7 10.32 41.73 -35.68
N VAL A 8 9.60 40.99 -36.52
CA VAL A 8 10.20 40.28 -37.67
C VAL A 8 10.59 41.22 -38.83
N LEU A 9 10.05 42.45 -38.85
CA LEU A 9 10.32 43.44 -39.91
C LEU A 9 11.40 44.45 -39.53
N SER A 10 11.71 44.63 -38.24
CA SER A 10 12.79 45.52 -37.78
C SER A 10 14.16 44.84 -37.87
N GLU A 11 14.23 43.52 -37.74
CA GLU A 11 15.48 42.76 -37.74
C GLU A 11 16.09 42.58 -39.14
N SER A 12 15.33 42.87 -40.20
CA SER A 12 15.82 42.78 -41.59
C SER A 12 16.45 44.07 -42.13
N GLN A 13 16.58 45.15 -41.36
CA GLN A 13 17.17 46.43 -41.83
C GLN A 13 18.53 46.80 -41.23
N SER A 14 19.12 46.00 -40.33
CA SER A 14 20.37 46.38 -39.64
C SER A 14 21.66 45.77 -40.19
N ASN A 15 21.63 44.95 -41.25
CA ASN A 15 22.86 44.28 -41.71
C ASN A 15 23.07 44.30 -43.24
N SER A 16 23.54 45.44 -43.77
CA SER A 16 24.41 45.44 -44.95
C SER A 16 25.12 46.78 -45.13
N GLY A 17 26.22 46.97 -44.40
CA GLY A 17 27.26 47.94 -44.74
C GLY A 17 28.54 47.19 -45.12
N GLY A 18 29.09 47.43 -46.31
CA GLY A 18 30.43 46.95 -46.68
C GLY A 18 30.59 46.59 -48.16
N ALA A 19 31.28 47.47 -48.89
CA ALA A 19 31.61 47.34 -50.31
C ALA A 19 32.74 46.32 -50.59
N GLY A 20 32.71 45.68 -51.77
CA GLY A 20 33.82 44.89 -52.29
C GLY A 20 33.52 44.30 -53.67
N ARG A 21 34.20 44.82 -54.70
CA ARG A 21 34.08 44.47 -56.13
C ARG A 21 34.61 43.06 -56.44
N GLY A 22 33.98 42.35 -57.37
CA GLY A 22 34.58 41.18 -58.04
C GLY A 22 33.55 40.38 -58.84
N ALA A 23 33.66 40.40 -60.17
CA ALA A 23 32.76 39.74 -61.10
C ALA A 23 33.03 38.23 -61.22
N GLN A 24 31.98 37.41 -61.28
CA GLN A 24 31.91 36.16 -62.05
C GLN A 24 30.43 35.71 -62.17
N PRO A 25 29.85 35.54 -63.36
CA PRO A 25 28.52 34.94 -63.50
C PRO A 25 28.69 33.42 -63.56
N GLY A 26 28.49 32.75 -62.42
CA GLY A 26 28.34 31.30 -62.34
C GLY A 26 26.91 30.97 -61.93
N GLY A 27 26.08 30.58 -62.89
CA GLY A 27 24.73 30.09 -62.64
C GLY A 27 24.75 28.77 -61.88
N GLY A 28 24.75 28.85 -60.54
CA GLY A 28 24.35 27.77 -59.66
C GLY A 28 22.96 28.10 -59.15
N ALA A 29 21.96 27.34 -59.58
CA ALA A 29 20.64 27.38 -58.97
C ALA A 29 20.79 26.97 -57.50
N SER A 30 20.94 27.94 -56.61
CA SER A 30 20.72 27.73 -55.18
C SER A 30 19.24 27.35 -55.06
N SER A 31 19.01 26.04 -54.95
CA SER A 31 17.72 25.47 -54.61
C SER A 31 17.16 26.26 -53.44
N LEU A 32 16.12 27.07 -53.69
CA LEU A 32 15.28 27.60 -52.62
C LEU A 32 14.76 26.38 -51.86
N GLU A 33 15.41 26.05 -50.75
CA GLU A 33 14.93 25.02 -49.84
C GLU A 33 13.65 25.59 -49.21
N ILE A 34 12.51 25.24 -49.81
CA ILE A 34 11.21 25.52 -49.22
C ILE A 34 11.18 24.77 -47.88
N PRO A 35 11.09 25.48 -46.73
CA PRO A 35 11.01 24.82 -45.44
C PRO A 35 9.75 23.95 -45.40
N ALA A 36 9.90 22.70 -44.99
CA ALA A 36 8.76 21.81 -44.80
C ALA A 36 7.98 22.23 -43.55
N SER A 37 6.66 22.32 -43.67
CA SER A 37 5.73 22.60 -42.56
C SER A 37 4.76 21.43 -42.41
N VAL A 38 4.56 20.98 -41.18
CA VAL A 38 3.67 19.87 -40.83
C VAL A 38 2.71 20.37 -39.76
N VAL A 39 1.41 20.26 -40.00
CA VAL A 39 0.35 20.62 -39.05
C VAL A 39 -0.54 19.41 -38.84
N ALA A 40 -0.77 19.06 -37.57
CA ALA A 40 -1.67 17.97 -37.19
C ALA A 40 -3.09 18.52 -36.97
N ASP A 41 -4.09 17.81 -37.49
CA ASP A 41 -5.49 17.99 -37.13
C ASP A 41 -5.94 16.82 -36.25
N GLU A 42 -6.12 17.11 -34.95
CA GLU A 42 -6.47 16.12 -33.93
C GLU A 42 -7.90 15.56 -34.12
N ILE A 43 -8.81 16.35 -34.68
CA ILE A 43 -10.23 15.94 -34.82
C ILE A 43 -10.37 14.88 -35.91
N SER A 44 -9.66 15.03 -37.02
CA SER A 44 -9.68 14.08 -38.14
C SER A 44 -8.53 13.07 -38.12
N ASN A 45 -7.66 13.11 -37.09
CA ASN A 45 -6.46 12.29 -36.98
C ASN A 45 -5.64 12.30 -38.29
N SER A 46 -5.43 13.49 -38.86
CA SER A 46 -4.80 13.68 -40.16
C SER A 46 -3.65 14.68 -40.07
N LEU A 47 -2.63 14.53 -40.93
CA LEU A 47 -1.52 15.47 -41.04
C LEU A 47 -1.58 16.21 -42.38
N VAL A 48 -1.51 17.54 -42.31
CA VAL A 48 -1.36 18.42 -43.48
C VAL A 48 0.12 18.77 -43.62
N ILE A 49 0.71 18.41 -44.77
CA ILE A 49 2.15 18.56 -45.02
C ILE A 49 2.35 19.50 -46.22
N THR A 50 3.11 20.56 -46.01
CA THR A 50 3.53 21.49 -47.06
C THR A 50 5.05 21.39 -47.19
N ALA A 51 5.55 20.79 -48.26
CA ALA A 51 6.98 20.59 -48.47
C ALA A 51 7.32 20.56 -49.97
N SER A 52 8.61 20.66 -50.30
CA SER A 52 9.11 20.36 -51.65
C SER A 52 8.97 18.87 -51.96
N GLU A 53 8.86 18.50 -53.24
CA GLU A 53 8.61 17.11 -53.67
C GLU A 53 9.60 16.09 -53.09
N ARG A 54 10.89 16.44 -53.04
CA ARG A 54 11.93 15.58 -52.46
C ARG A 54 11.71 15.35 -50.96
N LYS A 55 11.36 16.39 -50.20
CA LYS A 55 11.12 16.30 -48.75
C LYS A 55 9.81 15.59 -48.42
N TYR A 56 8.80 15.76 -49.26
CA TYR A 56 7.54 15.03 -49.13
C TYR A 56 7.76 13.51 -49.26
N ALA A 57 8.57 13.07 -50.23
CA ALA A 57 8.89 11.65 -50.41
C ALA A 57 9.64 11.06 -49.19
N GLU A 58 10.58 11.80 -48.62
CA GLU A 58 11.31 11.42 -47.40
C GLU A 58 10.37 11.30 -46.18
N LEU A 59 9.49 12.29 -45.97
CA LEU A 59 8.50 12.27 -44.89
C LEU A 59 7.51 11.11 -45.04
N LEU A 60 7.08 10.82 -46.27
CA LEU A 60 6.15 9.72 -46.54
C LEU A 60 6.76 8.35 -46.18
N GLU A 61 8.05 8.15 -46.43
CA GLU A 61 8.76 6.92 -46.04
C GLU A 61 8.84 6.79 -44.50
N ILE A 62 9.17 7.89 -43.81
CA ILE A 62 9.20 7.91 -42.34
C ILE A 62 7.82 7.60 -41.77
N ILE A 63 6.75 8.25 -42.25
CA ILE A 63 5.38 8.02 -41.78
C ILE A 63 4.99 6.55 -41.97
N ARG A 64 5.30 5.96 -43.12
CA ARG A 64 5.03 4.53 -43.37
C ARG A 64 5.78 3.59 -42.43
N SER A 65 6.99 3.97 -42.00
CA SER A 65 7.74 3.18 -41.02
C SER A 65 7.18 3.27 -39.60
N LEU A 66 6.55 4.40 -39.26
CA LEU A 66 5.96 4.67 -37.94
C LEU A 66 4.52 4.16 -37.82
N ASP A 67 3.75 4.20 -38.91
CA ASP A 67 2.35 3.75 -38.97
C ASP A 67 2.24 2.22 -39.07
N ILE A 68 2.70 1.56 -38.01
CA ILE A 68 2.60 0.11 -37.84
C ILE A 68 1.73 -0.21 -36.63
N ARG A 69 1.01 -1.34 -36.69
CA ARG A 69 0.23 -1.81 -35.53
C ARG A 69 1.17 -2.15 -34.37
N ARG A 70 0.93 -1.53 -33.21
CA ARG A 70 1.63 -1.84 -31.97
C ARG A 70 1.22 -3.23 -31.47
N LYS A 71 2.18 -3.99 -30.93
CA LYS A 71 1.93 -5.28 -30.27
C LYS A 71 1.33 -5.03 -28.89
N GLN A 72 0.46 -5.93 -28.44
CA GLN A 72 -0.10 -5.94 -27.09
C GLN A 72 0.70 -6.88 -26.18
N VAL A 73 0.77 -6.54 -24.90
CA VAL A 73 1.44 -7.30 -23.85
C VAL A 73 0.47 -7.50 -22.70
N LEU A 74 0.25 -8.76 -22.32
CA LEU A 74 -0.47 -9.14 -21.11
C LEU A 74 0.57 -9.35 -20.00
N VAL A 75 0.48 -8.53 -18.96
CA VAL A 75 1.33 -8.65 -17.77
C VAL A 75 0.52 -9.29 -16.66
N GLU A 76 1.00 -10.41 -16.14
CA GLU A 76 0.43 -11.11 -14.99
C GLU A 76 1.45 -11.14 -13.86
N ALA A 77 1.05 -10.77 -12.65
CA ALA A 77 1.85 -10.98 -11.45
C ALA A 77 1.18 -12.03 -10.56
N ALA A 78 1.98 -12.74 -9.76
CA ALA A 78 1.49 -13.69 -8.77
C ALA A 78 2.13 -13.36 -7.42
N ILE A 79 1.30 -13.01 -6.44
CA ILE A 79 1.70 -12.70 -5.07
C ILE A 79 1.28 -13.87 -4.21
N VAL A 80 2.23 -14.50 -3.51
CA VAL A 80 1.98 -15.62 -2.60
C VAL A 80 2.43 -15.20 -1.21
N GLU A 81 1.49 -15.21 -0.27
CA GLU A 81 1.78 -14.96 1.14
C GLU A 81 1.45 -16.22 1.95
N THR A 82 2.36 -16.62 2.82
CA THR A 82 2.16 -17.72 3.75
C THR A 82 2.58 -17.26 5.13
N GLN A 83 1.65 -17.30 6.07
CA GLN A 83 1.93 -17.06 7.48
C GLN A 83 1.66 -18.32 8.27
N GLU A 84 2.58 -18.65 9.16
CA GLU A 84 2.44 -19.74 10.11
C GLU A 84 2.81 -19.19 11.48
N SER A 85 1.87 -19.28 12.42
CA SER A 85 2.05 -18.84 13.80
C SER A 85 1.73 -20.01 14.73
N LEU A 86 2.72 -20.34 15.56
CA LEU A 86 2.61 -21.30 16.64
C LEU A 86 2.61 -20.54 17.96
N SER A 87 1.51 -20.63 18.70
CA SER A 87 1.37 -20.04 20.01
C SER A 87 1.21 -21.14 21.05
N GLU A 88 2.31 -21.53 21.69
CA GLU A 88 2.30 -22.45 22.82
C GLU A 88 2.48 -21.67 24.11
N ILE A 89 1.49 -21.75 25.00
CA ILE A 89 1.57 -21.15 26.33
C ILE A 89 1.41 -22.28 27.34
N PHE A 90 2.47 -22.52 28.10
CA PHE A 90 2.47 -23.40 29.26
C PHE A 90 2.70 -22.55 30.51
N ARG A 91 1.79 -22.64 31.48
CA ARG A 91 1.90 -21.95 32.78
C ARG A 91 1.61 -22.96 33.89
N ALA A 92 2.52 -23.04 34.84
CA ALA A 92 2.34 -23.82 36.06
C ALA A 92 2.52 -22.90 37.25
N GLY A 93 1.70 -23.05 38.28
CA GLY A 93 1.77 -22.20 39.45
C GLY A 93 1.14 -22.83 40.68
N VAL A 94 1.68 -22.46 41.83
CA VAL A 94 1.19 -22.84 43.14
C VAL A 94 0.56 -21.61 43.79
N GLY A 95 -0.55 -21.84 44.50
CA GLY A 95 -1.12 -20.89 45.43
C GLY A 95 -1.09 -21.46 46.84
N ILE A 96 -0.99 -20.57 47.82
CA ILE A 96 -1.22 -20.89 49.22
C ILE A 96 -2.37 -20.00 49.68
N ALA A 97 -3.36 -20.61 50.33
CA ALA A 97 -4.49 -19.90 50.88
C ALA A 97 -4.61 -20.19 52.37
N THR A 98 -4.74 -19.14 53.17
CA THR A 98 -4.98 -19.23 54.62
C THR A 98 -6.35 -18.64 54.93
N GLY A 99 -7.26 -19.48 55.42
CA GLY A 99 -8.65 -19.14 55.71
C GLY A 99 -8.91 -19.21 57.20
N ASN A 100 -8.64 -18.12 57.92
CA ASN A 100 -9.17 -17.84 59.27
C ASN A 100 -8.80 -16.43 59.76
N ILE A 101 -8.95 -15.40 58.92
CA ILE A 101 -8.81 -14.01 59.35
C ILE A 101 -10.19 -13.57 59.81
N THR A 102 -10.42 -13.56 61.12
CA THR A 102 -11.70 -13.15 61.70
C THR A 102 -11.60 -11.69 62.14
N THR A 103 -12.31 -10.80 61.45
CA THR A 103 -12.56 -9.42 61.88
C THR A 103 -14.07 -9.26 62.01
N GLY A 104 -14.59 -9.39 63.25
CA GLY A 104 -16.04 -9.34 63.50
C GLY A 104 -16.78 -10.59 63.03
N ASN A 105 -17.98 -10.42 62.45
CA ASN A 105 -18.81 -11.51 61.89
C ASN A 105 -18.37 -11.94 60.47
N GLU A 106 -17.36 -11.30 59.90
CA GLU A 106 -16.85 -11.59 58.57
C GLU A 106 -15.62 -12.50 58.70
N LYS A 107 -15.68 -13.66 58.04
CA LYS A 107 -14.55 -14.58 57.90
C LYS A 107 -13.88 -14.33 56.55
N GLY A 108 -12.62 -13.90 56.58
CA GLY A 108 -11.80 -13.68 55.39
C GLY A 108 -10.60 -14.62 55.33
N GLY A 109 -10.02 -14.75 54.15
CA GLY A 109 -8.75 -15.45 53.95
C GLY A 109 -7.79 -14.62 53.10
N ALA A 110 -6.50 -14.90 53.24
CA ALA A 110 -5.46 -14.33 52.38
C ALA A 110 -4.96 -15.40 51.41
N PHE A 111 -4.74 -15.00 50.16
CA PHE A 111 -4.26 -15.86 49.08
C PHE A 111 -3.03 -15.21 48.44
N ILE A 112 -2.01 -16.02 48.13
CA ILE A 112 -0.87 -15.61 47.33
C ILE A 112 -0.65 -16.70 46.27
N SER A 113 -0.66 -16.33 44.99
CA SER A 113 -0.24 -17.21 43.91
C SER A 113 0.46 -16.44 42.78
N ASN A 114 1.23 -17.18 41.98
CA ASN A 114 1.86 -16.66 40.77
C ASN A 114 0.86 -16.50 39.60
N PHE A 115 -0.34 -17.08 39.69
CA PHE A 115 -1.33 -17.07 38.61
C PHE A 115 -2.16 -15.78 38.51
N GLY A 116 -2.06 -14.88 39.50
CA GLY A 116 -2.76 -13.59 39.49
C GLY A 116 -4.29 -13.66 39.65
N THR A 117 -4.86 -14.86 39.82
CA THR A 117 -6.31 -15.07 39.98
C THR A 117 -6.70 -15.19 41.46
N PRO A 118 -7.45 -14.23 42.03
CA PRO A 118 -7.89 -14.33 43.41
C PRO A 118 -8.84 -15.52 43.60
N LEU A 119 -8.59 -16.33 44.63
CA LEU A 119 -9.50 -17.41 45.03
C LEU A 119 -10.63 -16.84 45.88
N GLY A 120 -11.85 -17.33 45.65
CA GLY A 120 -12.99 -17.04 46.51
C GLY A 120 -12.89 -17.80 47.84
N PHE A 121 -13.40 -17.20 48.92
CA PHE A 121 -13.63 -17.89 50.19
C PHE A 121 -15.14 -17.99 50.42
N ASP A 122 -15.61 -19.14 50.89
CA ASP A 122 -17.01 -19.30 51.26
C ASP A 122 -17.32 -18.59 52.60
N SER A 123 -18.61 -18.51 52.96
CA SER A 123 -19.04 -17.88 54.23
C SER A 123 -18.54 -18.63 55.49
N ALA A 124 -17.99 -19.83 55.34
CA ALA A 124 -17.36 -20.59 56.43
C ALA A 124 -15.85 -20.27 56.56
N GLY A 125 -15.27 -19.49 55.64
CA GLY A 125 -13.86 -19.13 55.58
C GLY A 125 -12.99 -20.21 54.90
N ALA A 126 -13.61 -21.19 54.25
CA ALA A 126 -12.91 -22.21 53.47
C ALA A 126 -12.68 -21.70 52.02
N VAL A 127 -11.68 -22.26 51.35
CA VAL A 127 -11.40 -21.91 49.94
C VAL A 127 -12.50 -22.48 49.05
N ASP A 128 -13.19 -21.60 48.33
CA ASP A 128 -14.18 -21.96 47.31
C ASP A 128 -13.48 -22.20 45.97
N ILE A 129 -13.16 -23.47 45.73
CA ILE A 129 -12.52 -23.92 44.49
C ILE A 129 -13.47 -23.76 43.29
N GLY A 130 -14.79 -23.83 43.50
CA GLY A 130 -15.79 -23.68 42.44
C GLY A 130 -15.84 -22.26 41.89
N ALA A 131 -15.90 -21.25 42.78
CA ALA A 131 -15.82 -19.84 42.40
C ALA A 131 -14.46 -19.48 41.76
N SER A 132 -13.38 -20.12 42.21
CA SER A 132 -12.03 -19.92 41.69
C SER A 132 -11.80 -20.55 40.32
N LEU A 133 -12.40 -21.71 40.06
CA LEU A 133 -12.41 -22.32 38.73
C LEU A 133 -13.32 -21.52 37.78
N ALA A 134 -14.38 -20.91 38.31
CA ALA A 134 -15.28 -20.06 37.54
C ALA A 134 -14.61 -18.77 37.03
N SER A 135 -13.66 -18.19 37.76
CA SER A 135 -12.87 -17.03 37.31
C SER A 135 -11.82 -17.38 36.25
N LEU A 136 -11.49 -18.67 36.09
CA LEU A 136 -10.62 -19.21 35.04
C LEU A 136 -11.38 -19.57 33.74
N GLN A 137 -12.71 -19.43 33.71
CA GLN A 137 -13.57 -19.81 32.56
C GLN A 137 -13.37 -18.99 31.28
N GLY A 138 -12.48 -17.98 31.27
CA GLY A 138 -12.06 -17.28 30.04
C GLY A 138 -10.71 -17.74 29.49
N SER A 139 -10.03 -18.64 30.20
CA SER A 139 -8.71 -19.15 29.84
C SER A 139 -8.86 -20.41 29.01
N ASN A 140 -8.61 -20.31 27.70
CA ASN A 140 -8.53 -21.48 26.83
C ASN A 140 -7.32 -22.32 27.30
N GLY A 141 -7.59 -23.47 27.91
CA GLY A 141 -6.58 -24.36 28.49
C GLY A 141 -7.18 -25.19 29.63
N GLY A 142 -6.79 -26.46 29.75
CA GLY A 142 -7.26 -27.31 30.84
C GLY A 142 -6.73 -26.80 32.18
N ASN A 143 -7.61 -26.58 33.16
CA ASN A 143 -7.26 -26.17 34.52
C ASN A 143 -7.47 -27.37 35.46
N PHE A 144 -6.43 -27.77 36.20
CA PHE A 144 -6.50 -28.83 37.21
C PHE A 144 -6.11 -28.27 38.57
N ALA A 145 -6.91 -28.50 39.62
CA ALA A 145 -6.65 -28.08 40.98
C ALA A 145 -7.09 -29.14 41.99
N THR A 146 -6.22 -29.52 42.94
CA THR A 146 -6.62 -30.09 44.25
C THR A 146 -5.39 -30.33 45.13
N PHE A 147 -5.47 -29.99 46.42
CA PHE A 147 -5.10 -30.83 47.58
C PHE A 147 -5.56 -30.12 48.87
N SER A 148 -6.25 -30.85 49.75
CA SER A 148 -6.64 -30.38 51.08
C SER A 148 -5.98 -31.27 52.13
N SER A 149 -5.06 -30.68 52.90
CA SER A 149 -4.67 -31.18 54.22
C SER A 149 -5.26 -30.22 55.25
N SER A 150 -5.81 -30.78 56.33
CA SER A 150 -6.87 -30.25 57.20
C SER A 150 -6.58 -28.95 57.99
N ALA A 151 -5.64 -28.10 57.55
CA ALA A 151 -5.35 -26.80 58.14
C ALA A 151 -4.96 -25.70 57.14
N VAL A 152 -4.39 -26.03 55.97
CA VAL A 152 -3.99 -25.05 54.94
C VAL A 152 -4.22 -25.65 53.54
N PRO A 153 -5.18 -25.14 52.75
CA PRO A 153 -5.35 -25.56 51.36
C PRO A 153 -4.19 -25.03 50.48
N ILE A 154 -3.58 -25.94 49.70
CA ILE A 154 -2.53 -25.61 48.73
C ILE A 154 -3.06 -25.94 47.33
N PRO A 155 -3.63 -24.96 46.61
CA PRO A 155 -4.03 -25.15 45.23
C PRO A 155 -2.84 -25.14 44.27
N LEU A 156 -2.76 -26.17 43.42
CA LEU A 156 -1.87 -26.21 42.25
C LEU A 156 -2.69 -25.84 41.01
N PHE A 157 -2.13 -25.02 40.13
CA PHE A 157 -2.72 -24.62 38.85
C PHE A 157 -1.78 -24.98 37.71
N LEU A 158 -2.34 -25.62 36.68
CA LEU A 158 -1.66 -25.91 35.43
C LEU A 158 -2.54 -25.39 34.30
N GLN A 159 -1.96 -24.62 33.39
CA GLN A 159 -2.60 -24.12 32.17
C GLN A 159 -1.71 -24.48 30.99
N TRP A 160 -2.30 -25.07 29.96
CA TRP A 160 -1.63 -25.33 28.69
C TRP A 160 -2.56 -25.03 27.52
N ILE A 161 -2.05 -24.28 26.55
CA ILE A 161 -2.74 -23.97 25.29
C ILE A 161 -1.73 -24.05 24.14
N SER A 162 -2.16 -24.69 23.06
CA SER A 162 -1.44 -24.75 21.79
C SER A 162 -2.34 -24.17 20.70
N GLY A 163 -2.03 -22.99 20.20
CA GLY A 163 -2.63 -22.40 19.02
C GLY A 163 -1.74 -22.65 17.80
N HIS A 164 -2.36 -23.07 16.70
CA HIS A 164 -1.71 -23.17 15.41
C HIS A 164 -2.54 -22.41 14.38
N THR A 165 -2.00 -21.30 13.87
CA THR A 165 -2.65 -20.47 12.86
C THR A 165 -1.85 -20.56 11.57
N LYS A 166 -2.51 -20.96 10.48
CA LYS A 166 -1.92 -21.04 9.15
C LYS A 166 -2.76 -20.25 8.15
N THR A 167 -2.14 -19.27 7.52
CA THR A 167 -2.76 -18.40 6.52
C THR A 167 -2.02 -18.54 5.19
N ARG A 168 -2.77 -18.61 4.08
CA ARG A 168 -2.23 -18.59 2.72
C ARG A 168 -3.05 -17.64 1.87
N VAL A 169 -2.39 -16.65 1.26
CA VAL A 169 -2.99 -15.72 0.31
C VAL A 169 -2.33 -15.89 -1.05
N LEU A 170 -3.14 -15.92 -2.11
CA LEU A 170 -2.69 -15.93 -3.50
C LEU A 170 -3.44 -14.85 -4.26
N SER A 171 -2.72 -13.87 -4.80
CA SER A 171 -3.28 -12.78 -5.61
C SER A 171 -2.68 -12.79 -7.00
N ARG A 172 -3.53 -12.62 -8.03
CA ARG A 172 -3.12 -12.62 -9.45
C ARG A 172 -3.65 -11.38 -10.19
N PRO A 173 -3.03 -10.20 -10.01
CA PRO A 173 -3.36 -9.04 -10.82
C PRO A 173 -2.82 -9.21 -12.26
N SER A 174 -3.62 -8.79 -13.24
CA SER A 174 -3.24 -8.82 -14.66
C SER A 174 -3.69 -7.56 -15.40
N VAL A 175 -2.86 -7.04 -16.30
CA VAL A 175 -3.19 -5.87 -17.13
C VAL A 175 -2.75 -6.08 -18.57
N LEU A 176 -3.60 -5.66 -19.53
CA LEU A 176 -3.32 -5.71 -20.97
C LEU A 176 -3.00 -4.30 -21.45
N THR A 177 -1.83 -4.12 -22.08
CA THR A 177 -1.39 -2.82 -22.59
C THR A 177 -0.67 -2.94 -23.94
N ASN A 178 -0.47 -1.83 -24.64
CA ASN A 178 0.34 -1.79 -25.85
C ASN A 178 1.84 -1.72 -25.49
N ASN A 179 2.69 -2.12 -26.44
CA ASN A 179 4.14 -1.96 -26.30
C ASN A 179 4.52 -0.47 -26.08
N ASN A 180 5.38 -0.22 -25.10
CA ASN A 180 5.82 1.11 -24.64
C ASN A 180 4.69 2.02 -24.14
N GLU A 181 3.57 1.46 -23.68
CA GLU A 181 2.46 2.20 -23.08
C GLU A 181 2.30 1.79 -21.60
N GLU A 182 2.34 2.78 -20.70
CA GLU A 182 2.17 2.56 -19.26
C GLU A 182 0.73 2.14 -18.97
N ALA A 183 0.59 1.13 -18.10
CA ALA A 183 -0.71 0.67 -17.65
C ALA A 183 -0.73 0.49 -16.14
N GLU A 184 -1.86 0.88 -15.55
CA GLU A 184 -2.12 0.79 -14.12
C GLU A 184 -3.37 -0.04 -13.86
N LEU A 185 -3.28 -0.92 -12.86
CA LEU A 185 -4.39 -1.65 -12.29
C LEU A 185 -4.38 -1.41 -10.78
N SER A 186 -5.43 -0.79 -10.25
CA SER A 186 -5.67 -0.64 -8.82
C SER A 186 -6.92 -1.40 -8.39
N ALA A 187 -6.78 -2.20 -7.33
CA ALA A 187 -7.86 -2.89 -6.65
C ALA A 187 -7.79 -2.50 -5.18
N GLU A 188 -8.51 -1.44 -4.83
CA GLU A 188 -8.45 -0.76 -3.54
C GLU A 188 -9.78 -0.84 -2.80
N GLU A 189 -9.72 -1.11 -1.51
CA GLU A 189 -10.82 -1.05 -0.56
C GLU A 189 -10.54 0.06 0.44
N GLU A 190 -11.51 0.95 0.62
CA GLU A 190 -11.37 2.15 1.42
C GLU A 190 -12.06 1.95 2.77
N THR A 191 -11.30 2.03 3.86
CA THR A 191 -11.83 1.87 5.22
C THR A 191 -11.50 3.08 6.09
N SER A 192 -12.46 3.53 6.88
CA SER A 192 -12.31 4.69 7.76
C SER A 192 -12.15 4.25 9.21
N PHE A 193 -11.18 4.83 9.92
CA PHE A 193 -10.94 4.63 11.35
C PHE A 193 -11.10 5.94 12.10
N GLU A 194 -11.78 5.87 13.24
CA GLU A 194 -11.92 6.99 14.16
C GLU A 194 -10.63 7.16 14.96
N THR A 195 -10.04 8.35 14.88
CA THR A 195 -8.93 8.79 15.74
C THR A 195 -9.43 9.90 16.66
N SER A 196 -9.55 9.59 17.95
CA SER A 196 -9.88 10.58 18.98
C SER A 196 -8.60 11.27 19.43
N THR A 197 -8.47 12.57 19.19
CA THR A 197 -7.40 13.38 19.80
C THR A 197 -7.97 14.18 20.96
N LEU A 198 -7.40 14.02 22.15
CA LEU A 198 -7.73 14.83 23.31
C LEU A 198 -6.96 16.16 23.23
N SER A 199 -7.64 17.27 22.99
CA SER A 199 -7.01 18.59 23.02
C SER A 199 -6.95 19.12 24.45
N GLN A 200 -5.91 19.88 24.79
CA GLN A 200 -5.69 20.46 26.12
C GLN A 200 -6.86 21.40 26.45
N GLY A 201 -7.78 20.94 27.31
CA GLY A 201 -9.05 21.61 27.61
C GLY A 201 -10.25 20.68 27.85
N GLY A 202 -10.09 19.36 27.68
CA GLY A 202 -11.13 18.37 28.00
C GLY A 202 -12.19 18.17 26.91
N GLN A 203 -12.05 18.86 25.77
CA GLN A 203 -12.87 18.63 24.59
C GLN A 203 -12.27 17.48 23.76
N THR A 204 -13.06 16.42 23.58
CA THR A 204 -12.71 15.28 22.72
C THR A 204 -13.10 15.62 21.28
N SER A 205 -12.14 15.66 20.36
CA SER A 205 -12.39 15.81 18.93
C SER A 205 -12.17 14.46 18.25
N ASN A 206 -13.26 13.88 17.74
CA ASN A 206 -13.20 12.67 16.92
C ASN A 206 -12.89 13.10 15.47
N ASN A 207 -11.72 12.71 14.97
CA ASN A 207 -11.37 12.84 13.56
C ASN A 207 -11.54 11.48 12.89
N PHE A 208 -12.06 11.47 11.67
CA PHE A 208 -12.07 10.27 10.84
C PHE A 208 -10.87 10.33 9.91
N SER A 209 -10.05 9.29 9.92
CA SER A 209 -8.96 9.13 8.96
C SER A 209 -9.28 7.94 8.06
N GLN A 210 -9.05 8.13 6.77
CA GLN A 210 -9.38 7.17 5.73
C GLN A 210 -8.08 6.50 5.30
N VAL A 211 -8.02 5.17 5.39
CA VAL A 211 -6.90 4.38 4.90
C VAL A 211 -7.41 3.45 3.80
N THR A 212 -6.76 3.57 2.66
CA THR A 212 -6.98 2.74 1.49
C THR A 212 -6.05 1.54 1.57
N ALA A 213 -6.62 0.33 1.56
CA ALA A 213 -5.87 -0.91 1.50
C ALA A 213 -6.17 -1.60 0.16
N GLY A 214 -5.15 -2.08 -0.54
CA GLY A 214 -5.37 -2.66 -1.86
C GLY A 214 -4.11 -3.14 -2.56
N ILE A 215 -4.30 -3.70 -3.74
CA ILE A 215 -3.23 -4.12 -4.65
C ILE A 215 -3.17 -3.12 -5.80
N ARG A 216 -1.97 -2.60 -6.07
CA ARG A 216 -1.70 -1.72 -7.23
C ARG A 216 -0.58 -2.32 -8.08
N LEU A 217 -0.81 -2.44 -9.38
CA LEU A 217 0.15 -2.90 -10.37
C LEU A 217 0.35 -1.79 -11.41
N ASN A 218 1.56 -1.23 -11.47
CA ASN A 218 1.99 -0.27 -12.50
C ASN A 218 3.08 -0.94 -13.34
N VAL A 219 2.93 -0.91 -14.67
CA VAL A 219 3.89 -1.52 -15.60
C VAL A 219 4.02 -0.73 -16.90
N SER A 220 5.25 -0.63 -17.41
CA SER A 220 5.57 -0.14 -18.75
C SER A 220 6.37 -1.21 -19.49
N PRO A 221 5.74 -2.02 -20.37
CA PRO A 221 6.42 -3.10 -21.04
C PRO A 221 7.15 -2.62 -22.30
N THR A 222 8.31 -3.23 -22.56
CA THR A 222 9.06 -3.05 -23.81
C THR A 222 9.40 -4.40 -24.43
N ILE A 223 9.19 -4.53 -25.75
CA ILE A 223 9.51 -5.75 -26.52
C ILE A 223 10.86 -5.54 -27.21
N SER A 224 11.85 -6.37 -26.88
CA SER A 224 13.11 -6.40 -27.62
C SER A 224 12.94 -7.05 -29.00
N ALA A 225 13.65 -6.54 -30.00
CA ALA A 225 13.79 -7.21 -31.29
C ALA A 225 14.83 -8.33 -31.13
N GLY A 226 14.36 -9.55 -30.93
CA GLY A 226 15.18 -10.77 -30.94
C GLY A 226 15.48 -11.25 -32.35
#